data_AF-A0A5E4SMC0-F1
#
_entry.id   AF-A0A5E4SMC0-F1
#
_cell.length_a   1.000
_cell.length_b   1.000
_cell.length_c   1.000
_cell.angle_alpha   90.00
_cell.angle_beta   90.00
_cell.angle_gamma   90.00
#
_symmetry.space_group_name_H-M   'P 1'
#
loop_
_entity.id
_entity.type
_entity.pdbx_description
1 polymer ?
#
loop_
_entity_poly.entity_id
_entity_poly.type
_entity_poly.pdbx_seq_one_letter_code
_entity_poly.pdbx_strand_id
1 'polypeptide(L)' 'MSYTKMMFGQELEVFLSEEVLDYPKIANWAYATKLNNVRDIDADVDRWLEELGAMDMGREFEFSLDELMNLMATAKS' A
#
# COMPACT_ATOMS: atom_id res chain seq x y z
N MET A 1 12.07 -13.85 3.23
CA MET A 1 12.62 -12.72 2.46
C MET A 1 11.81 -11.56 2.95
N SER A 2 12.45 -10.59 3.61
CA SER A 2 11.71 -9.52 4.26
C SER A 2 10.96 -8.70 3.24
N TYR A 3 9.70 -8.37 3.51
CA TYR A 3 8.95 -7.48 2.65
C TYR A 3 9.42 -6.04 2.90
N THR A 4 10.11 -5.48 1.91
CA THR A 4 10.84 -4.22 2.04
C THR A 4 10.07 -3.03 1.48
N LYS A 5 10.49 -1.81 1.83
CA LYS A 5 10.00 -0.56 1.26
C LYS A 5 10.09 -0.54 -0.28
N MET A 6 11.20 -1.05 -0.83
CA MET A 6 11.39 -1.10 -2.28
C MET A 6 10.34 -2.01 -2.96
N MET A 7 10.06 -3.19 -2.38
CA MET A 7 9.03 -4.10 -2.92
C MET A 7 7.65 -3.47 -2.85
N PHE A 8 7.30 -2.88 -1.70
CA PHE A 8 6.07 -2.13 -1.51
C PHE A 8 5.89 -1.03 -2.55
N GLY A 9 6.91 -0.18 -2.75
CA GLY A 9 6.84 0.94 -3.68
C GLY A 9 6.70 0.48 -5.14
N GLN A 10 7.34 -0.63 -5.52
CA GLN A 10 7.19 -1.22 -6.85
C GLN A 10 5.78 -1.78 -7.07
N GLU A 11 5.23 -2.48 -6.09
CA GLU A 11 3.87 -3.04 -6.19
C GLU A 11 2.80 -1.93 -6.17
N LEU A 12 2.96 -0.90 -5.33
CA LEU A 12 2.06 0.25 -5.29
C LEU A 12 2.05 1.02 -6.62
N GLU A 13 3.21 1.20 -7.25
CA GLU A 13 3.32 1.86 -8.57
C GLU A 13 2.47 1.18 -9.64
N VAL A 14 2.34 -0.16 -9.59
CA VAL A 14 1.51 -0.89 -10.55
C VAL A 14 0.07 -0.41 -10.49
N PHE A 15 -0.50 -0.25 -9.29
CA PHE A 15 -1.86 0.26 -9.13
C PHE A 15 -1.99 1.72 -9.57
N LEU A 16 -0.98 2.55 -9.27
CA LEU A 16 -0.98 3.98 -9.65
C LEU A 16 -0.77 4.22 -11.15
N SER A 17 -0.30 3.21 -11.88
CA SER A 17 -0.16 3.26 -13.33
C SER A 17 -1.47 2.94 -14.08
N GLU A 18 -2.51 2.48 -13.39
CA GLU A 18 -3.82 2.19 -13.98
C GLU A 18 -4.59 3.48 -14.29
N GLU A 19 -5.37 3.49 -15.38
CA GLU A 19 -6.14 4.68 -15.81
C GLU A 19 -7.20 5.11 -14.79
N VAL A 20 -7.71 4.14 -14.02
CA VAL A 20 -8.71 4.35 -12.97
C VAL A 20 -8.20 3.71 -11.68
N LEU A 21 -8.18 4.49 -10.62
CA LEU A 21 -7.73 4.04 -9.31
C LEU A 21 -8.83 3.23 -8.61
N ASP A 22 -8.53 1.97 -8.31
CA ASP A 22 -9.44 1.04 -7.63
C ASP A 22 -9.02 0.88 -6.16
N TYR A 23 -9.58 1.72 -5.28
CA TYR A 23 -9.27 1.70 -3.85
C TYR A 23 -9.58 0.36 -3.17
N PRO A 24 -10.74 -0.30 -3.41
CA PRO A 24 -10.98 -1.64 -2.88
C PRO A 24 -9.91 -2.66 -3.28
N LYS A 25 -9.41 -2.61 -4.52
CA LYS A 25 -8.34 -3.49 -4.98
C LYS A 25 -7.02 -3.22 -4.24
N ILE A 26 -6.66 -1.95 -4.02
CA ILE A 26 -5.46 -1.57 -3.26
C ILE A 26 -5.59 -2.01 -1.79
N ALA A 27 -6.74 -1.78 -1.16
CA ALA A 27 -6.98 -2.18 0.23
C ALA A 27 -6.87 -3.70 0.42
N ASN A 28 -7.48 -4.47 -0.49
CA ASN A 28 -7.40 -5.93 -0.49
C ASN A 28 -5.96 -6.43 -0.69
N TRP A 29 -5.21 -5.83 -1.61
CA TRP A 29 -3.78 -6.14 -1.77
C TRP A 29 -3.01 -5.83 -0.48
N ALA A 30 -3.22 -4.67 0.13
CA ALA A 30 -2.49 -4.25 1.30
C ALA A 30 -2.70 -5.22 2.48
N TYR A 31 -3.96 -5.61 2.72
CA TYR A 31 -4.32 -6.60 3.73
C TYR A 31 -3.68 -7.97 3.46
N ALA A 32 -3.78 -8.48 2.23
CA ALA A 32 -3.21 -9.77 1.86
C ALA A 32 -1.67 -9.78 1.98
N THR A 33 -1.02 -8.71 1.53
CA THR A 33 0.43 -8.54 1.62
C THR A 33 0.91 -8.49 3.07
N LYS A 34 0.20 -7.77 3.95
CA LYS A 34 0.49 -7.75 5.39
C LYS A 34 0.38 -9.15 5.98
N LEU A 35 -0.71 -9.87 5.70
CA LEU A 35 -0.93 -11.23 6.23
C LEU A 35 0.16 -12.21 5.76
N ASN A 36 0.55 -12.14 4.48
CA ASN A 36 1.56 -13.02 3.89
C ASN A 36 2.97 -12.76 4.45
N ASN A 37 3.24 -11.54 4.91
CA ASN A 37 4.57 -11.11 5.36
C ASN A 37 4.63 -10.76 6.86
N VAL A 38 3.59 -11.08 7.65
CA VAL A 38 3.43 -10.67 9.06
C VAL A 38 4.60 -11.03 9.98
N ARG A 39 5.43 -12.00 9.60
CA ARG A 39 6.60 -12.45 10.37
C ARG A 39 7.91 -11.78 9.95
N ASP A 40 7.94 -11.14 8.79
CA ASP A 40 9.17 -10.65 8.14
C ASP A 40 8.81 -9.47 7.20
N ILE A 41 8.44 -8.35 7.81
CA ILE A 41 8.06 -7.10 7.12
C ILE A 41 8.72 -5.90 7.78
N ASP A 42 9.13 -4.92 6.97
CA ASP A 42 9.62 -3.62 7.45
C ASP A 42 8.53 -2.88 8.24
N ALA A 43 8.89 -2.30 9.40
CA ALA A 43 7.92 -1.71 10.33
C ALA A 43 7.16 -0.50 9.74
N ASP A 44 7.80 0.30 8.88
CA ASP A 44 7.10 1.40 8.21
C ASP A 44 6.11 0.85 7.18
N VAL A 45 6.52 -0.20 6.46
CA VAL A 45 5.65 -0.87 5.47
C VAL A 45 4.46 -1.54 6.15
N ASP A 46 4.64 -2.18 7.30
CA ASP A 46 3.55 -2.79 8.06
C ASP A 46 2.47 -1.77 8.44
N ARG A 47 2.90 -0.56 8.83
CA ARG A 47 2.00 0.57 9.10
C ARG A 47 1.30 1.05 7.83
N TRP A 48 2.04 1.26 6.74
CA TRP A 48 1.45 1.72 5.47
C TRP A 48 0.42 0.73 4.92
N LEU A 49 0.70 -0.58 5.00
CA LEU A 49 -0.27 -1.60 4.58
C LEU A 49 -1.51 -1.64 5.46
N GLU A 50 -1.39 -1.33 6.74
CA GLU A 50 -2.55 -1.22 7.64
C GLU A 50 -3.43 -0.01 7.28
N GLU A 51 -2.81 1.15 7.02
CA GLU A 51 -3.51 2.37 6.60
C GLU A 51 -4.20 2.18 5.24
N LEU A 52 -3.51 1.57 4.27
CA LEU A 52 -4.09 1.26 2.95
C LEU A 52 -5.21 0.22 3.05
N GLY A 53 -5.06 -0.78 3.94
CA GLY A 53 -6.11 -1.77 4.18
C GLY A 53 -7.39 -1.16 4.76
N ALA A 54 -7.29 -0.06 5.50
CA ALA A 54 -8.43 0.65 6.06
C ALA A 54 -9.26 1.42 5.01
N MET A 55 -8.74 1.63 3.79
CA MET A 55 -9.50 2.30 2.73
C MET A 55 -10.79 1.55 2.34
N ASP A 56 -10.88 0.24 2.60
CA ASP A 56 -12.11 -0.54 2.36
C ASP A 56 -13.21 -0.23 3.40
N MET A 57 -12.90 0.48 4.48
CA MET A 57 -13.86 0.81 5.54
C MET A 57 -14.78 1.98 5.18
N GLY A 58 -14.43 2.79 4.17
CA GLY A 58 -15.23 3.94 3.74
C GLY A 58 -14.40 5.02 3.04
N ARG A 59 -15.09 5.91 2.31
CA ARG A 59 -14.47 7.01 1.54
C ARG A 59 -13.69 7.99 2.41
N GLU A 60 -14.03 8.10 3.68
CA GLU A 60 -13.33 8.94 4.65
C GLU A 60 -11.93 8.44 5.00
N PHE A 61 -11.61 7.18 4.67
CA PHE A 61 -10.31 6.56 4.86
C PHE A 61 -9.53 6.42 3.54
N GLU A 62 -10.14 6.72 2.39
CA GLU A 62 -9.47 6.68 1.09
C GLU A 62 -8.36 7.72 1.03
N PHE A 63 -7.15 7.26 0.72
CA PHE A 63 -6.05 8.15 0.41
C PHE A 63 -6.34 8.87 -0.90
N SER A 64 -6.01 10.15 -0.99
CA SER A 64 -5.95 10.85 -2.27
C SER A 64 -4.82 10.29 -3.14
N LEU A 65 -4.92 10.51 -4.46
CA LEU A 65 -3.86 10.13 -5.40
C LEU A 65 -2.49 10.72 -5.00
N ASP A 66 -2.46 11.99 -4.58
CA ASP A 66 -1.23 12.66 -4.15
C ASP A 66 -0.62 11.97 -2.91
N GLU A 67 -1.46 11.54 -1.95
CA GLU A 67 -0.98 10.81 -0.77
C GLU A 67 -0.41 9.46 -1.14
N LEU A 68 -1.04 8.72 -2.06
CA LEU A 68 -0.50 7.45 -2.56
C LEU A 68 0.81 7.63 -3.32
N MET A 69 0.91 8.67 -4.15
CA MET A 69 2.15 9.00 -4.87
C MET A 69 3.28 9.37 -3.91
N ASN A 70 2.99 10.14 -2.85
CA ASN A 70 3.96 10.48 -1.81
C ASN A 70 4.41 9.24 -1.03
N LEU A 71 3.49 8.32 -0.72
CA LEU A 71 3.78 7.06 -0.05
C LEU A 71 4.73 6.19 -0.91
N MET A 72 4.42 6.05 -2.20
CA MET A 72 5.26 5.34 -3.17
C MET A 72 6.66 5.95 -3.29
N ALA A 73 6.74 7.29 -3.41
CA ALA A 73 8.01 7.99 -3.51
C ALA A 73 8.86 7.81 -2.25
N THR A 74 8.25 7.89 -1.07
CA THR A 74 8.91 7.67 0.23
C THR A 74 9.46 6.25 0.33
N ALA A 75 8.74 5.26 -0.19
CA ALA A 75 9.17 3.87 -0.15
C ALA A 75 10.35 3.55 -1.09
N LYS A 76 10.55 4.35 -2.15
CA LYS A 76 11.61 4.18 -3.14
C LYS A 76 12.86 5.03 -2.87
N SER A 77 12.79 5.96 -1.93
CA SER A 77 13.93 6.80 -1.50
C SER A 77 14.95 6.02 -0.68
#